data_AF-A0ABD2LU90-F1
#
_entry.id   AF-A0ABD2LU90-F1
#
_cell.length_a   1.000
_cell.length_b   1.000
_cell.length_c   1.000
_cell.angle_alpha   90.00
_cell.angle_beta   90.00
_cell.angle_gamma   90.00
#
_symmetry.space_group_name_H-M   'P 1'
#
loop_
_entity.id
_entity.type
_entity.pdbx_description
1 polymer ?
#
loop_
_entity_poly.entity_id
_entity_poly.type
_entity_poly.pdbx_seq_one_letter_code
_entity_poly.pdbx_strand_id
1 'polypeptide(L)'
;MRKVSSREEIVQQRVKVADAKSEHKRLSPILHFVLPLLTALQQQCSSKNSELLFIIIIIILLTPPRIVMPLTIEEYQIGQLFSVTEASRQETGGGEGVQVVRNEPFEGESLFNGRFTSGQFTHKIYHLKSKVPAFLRAIMPRGSMTVHEQSWNAFPYCKTELTNPDYMKDDFLIRIETMHLSDRGTTKNALGLSRDVLNERKVVRIDIANDNEHLSAADILDNTRPSTFRPVNTGRGPLEQQWQTNCEPVMCAYKVITVKFKWLGLQTMVESYIQKQYPRLLCKFNRELFCWMDRWHGLTLAQIRLIEEETQRALDEMRKTGDPRGMTASEH
;
A
#
# COMPACT_ATOMS: atom_id res chain seq x y z
N MET A 1 -70.93 -24.44 -41.85
CA MET A 1 -69.79 -23.69 -42.44
C MET A 1 -68.75 -23.42 -41.36
N ARG A 2 -67.47 -23.67 -41.69
CA ARG A 2 -66.23 -23.33 -40.95
C ARG A 2 -66.01 -23.94 -39.55
N LYS A 3 -65.60 -25.22 -39.56
CA LYS A 3 -64.42 -25.68 -38.79
C LYS A 3 -63.17 -25.17 -39.52
N VAL A 4 -62.35 -24.33 -38.91
CA VAL A 4 -60.86 -24.27 -38.98
C VAL A 4 -60.46 -23.14 -38.02
N SER A 5 -60.19 -23.43 -36.74
CA SER A 5 -59.49 -22.46 -35.88
C SER A 5 -58.91 -23.03 -34.57
N SER A 6 -59.09 -24.31 -34.24
CA SER A 6 -58.66 -24.80 -32.91
C SER A 6 -57.47 -25.77 -32.91
N ARG A 7 -56.97 -26.19 -34.08
CA ARG A 7 -55.77 -27.06 -34.15
C ARG A 7 -54.48 -26.32 -34.47
N GLU A 8 -54.53 -25.23 -35.25
CA GLU A 8 -53.34 -24.43 -35.55
C GLU A 8 -52.92 -23.53 -34.37
N GLU A 9 -53.87 -22.99 -33.60
CA GLU A 9 -53.57 -22.22 -32.38
C GLU A 9 -52.93 -23.07 -31.27
N ILE A 10 -53.38 -24.33 -31.12
CA ILE A 10 -52.83 -25.25 -30.12
C ILE A 10 -51.41 -25.72 -30.49
N VAL A 11 -51.10 -25.83 -31.80
CA VAL A 11 -49.75 -26.16 -32.27
C VAL A 11 -48.82 -24.94 -32.14
N GLN A 12 -49.26 -23.72 -32.47
CA GLN A 12 -48.46 -22.51 -32.27
C GLN A 12 -48.19 -22.18 -30.79
N GLN A 13 -49.12 -22.47 -29.89
CA GLN A 13 -48.87 -22.34 -28.44
C GLN A 13 -47.90 -23.41 -27.90
N ARG A 14 -47.92 -24.63 -28.43
CA ARG A 14 -46.96 -25.67 -28.02
C ARG A 14 -45.55 -25.44 -28.55
N VAL A 15 -45.39 -24.82 -29.72
CA VAL A 15 -44.07 -24.42 -30.25
C VAL A 15 -43.51 -23.23 -29.45
N LYS A 16 -44.32 -22.23 -29.10
CA LYS A 16 -43.87 -21.12 -28.22
C LYS A 16 -43.51 -21.55 -26.79
N VAL A 17 -44.17 -22.58 -26.25
CA VAL A 17 -43.84 -23.14 -24.92
C VAL A 17 -42.62 -24.08 -24.97
N ALA A 18 -42.32 -24.69 -26.13
CA ALA A 18 -41.11 -25.47 -26.32
C ALA A 18 -39.86 -24.59 -26.49
N ASP A 19 -39.97 -23.44 -27.18
CA ASP A 19 -38.87 -22.48 -27.30
C ASP A 19 -38.58 -21.74 -25.98
N ALA A 20 -39.60 -21.40 -25.18
CA ALA A 20 -39.40 -20.83 -23.85
C ALA A 20 -38.80 -21.82 -22.83
N LYS A 21 -38.91 -23.14 -23.08
CA LYS A 21 -38.25 -24.18 -22.28
C LYS A 21 -36.82 -24.48 -22.73
N SER A 22 -36.39 -23.99 -23.90
CA SER A 22 -35.01 -24.14 -24.36
C SER A 22 -34.12 -22.95 -23.93
N GLU A 23 -34.68 -21.75 -23.74
CA GLU A 23 -33.93 -20.61 -23.18
C GLU A 23 -33.79 -20.62 -21.65
N HIS A 24 -34.67 -21.34 -20.94
CA HIS A 24 -34.56 -21.48 -19.48
C HIS A 24 -33.48 -22.46 -18.99
N LYS A 25 -32.75 -23.12 -19.90
CA LYS A 25 -31.60 -24.00 -19.57
C LYS A 25 -30.22 -23.34 -19.73
N ARG A 26 -30.14 -22.01 -19.93
CA ARG A 26 -28.86 -21.26 -19.98
C ARG A 26 -28.71 -20.13 -18.94
N LEU A 27 -29.39 -20.23 -17.80
CA LEU A 27 -29.21 -19.31 -16.65
C LEU A 27 -28.92 -20.03 -15.31
N SER A 28 -28.43 -21.27 -15.38
CA SER A 28 -28.28 -22.17 -14.22
C SER A 28 -26.81 -22.53 -13.94
N PRO A 29 -26.00 -21.57 -13.44
CA PRO A 29 -25.35 -21.84 -12.14
C PRO A 29 -25.26 -20.65 -11.18
N ILE A 30 -25.56 -19.42 -11.62
CA ILE A 30 -25.40 -18.21 -10.78
C ILE A 30 -26.58 -18.02 -9.82
N LEU A 31 -27.79 -18.39 -10.24
CA LEU A 31 -29.01 -18.18 -9.43
C LEU A 31 -29.14 -19.16 -8.25
N HIS A 32 -28.44 -20.30 -8.28
CA HIS A 32 -28.47 -21.28 -7.19
C HIS A 32 -27.55 -20.92 -6.01
N PHE A 33 -26.61 -19.98 -6.19
CA PHE A 33 -25.74 -19.47 -5.14
C PHE A 33 -26.22 -18.13 -4.53
N VAL A 34 -26.94 -17.32 -5.30
CA VAL A 34 -27.34 -15.97 -4.88
C VAL A 34 -28.64 -15.96 -4.06
N LEU A 35 -29.54 -16.93 -4.29
CA LEU A 35 -30.83 -16.98 -3.59
C LEU A 35 -30.72 -17.37 -2.10
N PRO A 36 -29.86 -18.31 -1.67
CA PRO A 36 -29.62 -18.55 -0.25
C PRO A 36 -28.99 -17.35 0.46
N LEU A 37 -28.16 -16.57 -0.24
CA LEU A 37 -27.48 -15.39 0.30
C LEU A 37 -28.46 -14.23 0.54
N LEU A 38 -29.40 -14.01 -0.38
CA LEU A 38 -30.47 -13.00 -0.23
C LEU A 38 -31.50 -13.39 0.83
N THR A 39 -31.82 -14.69 0.95
CA THR A 39 -32.74 -15.19 1.99
C THR A 39 -32.09 -15.11 3.38
N ALA A 40 -30.79 -15.38 3.49
CA ALA A 40 -30.03 -15.19 4.73
C ALA A 40 -29.96 -13.70 5.15
N LEU A 41 -29.76 -12.80 4.19
CA LEU A 41 -29.78 -11.34 4.42
C LEU A 41 -31.17 -10.82 4.83
N GLN A 42 -32.26 -11.42 4.35
CA GLN A 42 -33.62 -11.07 4.77
C GLN A 42 -34.03 -11.67 6.13
N GLN A 43 -33.58 -12.88 6.47
CA GLN A 43 -33.89 -13.50 7.76
C GLN A 43 -33.14 -12.83 8.94
N GLN A 44 -31.97 -12.25 8.69
CA GLN A 44 -31.23 -11.48 9.68
C GLN A 44 -31.85 -10.11 9.99
N CYS A 45 -32.82 -9.66 9.16
CA CYS A 45 -33.46 -8.34 9.28
C CYS A 45 -34.83 -8.36 10.01
N SER A 46 -35.32 -9.52 10.47
CA SER A 46 -36.66 -9.64 11.07
C SER A 46 -36.70 -10.08 12.54
N SER A 47 -35.55 -10.27 13.18
CA SER A 47 -35.47 -10.59 14.61
C SER A 47 -35.05 -9.37 15.41
N LYS A 48 -35.99 -8.85 16.21
CA LYS A 48 -35.87 -7.63 17.02
C LYS A 48 -34.64 -7.63 17.92
N ASN A 49 -33.73 -6.69 17.68
CA ASN A 49 -33.16 -5.79 18.70
C ASN A 49 -32.46 -4.62 17.99
N SER A 50 -33.08 -3.45 18.09
CA SER A 50 -32.47 -2.15 17.87
C SER A 50 -31.22 -2.02 18.74
N GLU A 51 -30.06 -1.72 18.12
CA GLU A 51 -28.73 -1.34 18.68
C GLU A 51 -27.51 -2.15 18.21
N LEU A 52 -27.57 -3.01 17.19
CA LEU A 52 -26.35 -3.69 16.70
C LEU A 52 -26.35 -3.93 15.17
N LEU A 53 -26.39 -2.86 14.36
CA LEU A 53 -25.65 -2.93 13.09
C LEU A 53 -24.19 -2.62 13.41
N PHE A 54 -23.49 -3.60 13.99
CA PHE A 54 -22.03 -3.55 14.10
C PHE A 54 -21.48 -3.57 12.68
N ILE A 55 -21.29 -2.39 12.09
CA ILE A 55 -20.31 -2.28 11.02
C ILE A 55 -18.97 -2.53 11.71
N ILE A 56 -18.46 -3.75 11.59
CA ILE A 56 -17.19 -4.16 12.19
C ILE A 56 -16.11 -3.21 11.65
N ILE A 57 -15.65 -2.29 12.50
CA ILE A 57 -14.44 -1.52 12.25
C ILE A 57 -13.30 -2.50 12.51
N ILE A 58 -12.67 -2.98 11.44
CA ILE A 58 -11.47 -3.80 11.58
C ILE A 58 -10.28 -2.86 11.69
N ILE A 59 -9.62 -2.88 12.84
CA ILE A 59 -8.27 -2.35 13.01
C ILE A 59 -7.34 -3.54 12.73
N ILE A 60 -6.72 -3.53 11.57
CA ILE A 60 -5.77 -4.56 11.14
C ILE A 60 -4.38 -4.07 11.53
N LEU A 61 -3.66 -4.86 12.33
CA LEU A 61 -2.22 -4.69 12.47
C LEU A 61 -1.55 -5.56 11.39
N LEU A 62 -0.85 -4.95 10.45
CA LEU A 62 -0.02 -5.73 9.55
C LEU A 62 1.23 -6.21 10.30
N THR A 63 1.67 -7.40 9.92
CA THR A 63 2.92 -8.06 10.31
C THR A 63 4.09 -7.06 10.32
N PRO A 64 4.56 -6.55 11.49
CA PRO A 64 5.55 -5.46 11.57
C PRO A 64 6.86 -5.79 10.83
N PRO A 65 7.20 -5.04 9.78
CA PRO A 65 8.45 -5.22 9.05
C PRO A 65 9.65 -4.78 9.87
N ARG A 66 10.74 -5.54 9.75
CA ARG A 66 12.09 -5.18 10.18
C ARG A 66 13.00 -5.19 8.97
N ILE A 67 13.66 -4.07 8.73
CA ILE A 67 14.51 -3.86 7.55
C ILE A 67 15.90 -3.52 8.07
N VAL A 68 16.79 -4.51 8.08
CA VAL A 68 18.22 -4.28 8.38
C VAL A 68 18.83 -3.58 7.18
N MET A 69 19.71 -2.62 7.42
CA MET A 69 20.43 -1.88 6.38
C MET A 69 21.91 -1.74 6.73
N PRO A 70 22.84 -1.84 5.77
CA PRO A 70 24.28 -1.70 5.99
C PRO A 70 24.69 -0.20 6.04
N LEU A 71 24.02 0.55 6.90
CA LEU A 71 24.08 2.00 7.01
C LEU A 71 24.10 2.41 8.49
N THR A 72 24.66 3.59 8.78
CA THR A 72 24.37 4.29 10.04
C THR A 72 22.94 4.86 10.03
N ILE A 73 22.43 5.26 11.19
CA ILE A 73 21.13 5.91 11.32
C ILE A 73 21.12 7.24 10.53
N GLU A 74 22.20 8.00 10.63
CA GLU A 74 22.36 9.31 10.00
C GLU A 74 22.42 9.19 8.47
N GLU A 75 23.15 8.20 7.96
CA GLU A 75 23.18 7.90 6.51
C GLU A 75 21.80 7.45 6.01
N TYR A 76 21.07 6.63 6.78
CA TYR A 76 19.72 6.22 6.40
C TYR A 76 18.76 7.41 6.31
N GLN A 77 18.88 8.40 7.20
CA GLN A 77 18.07 9.62 7.14
C GLN A 77 18.22 10.33 5.79
N ILE A 78 19.47 10.53 5.34
CA ILE A 78 19.79 11.19 4.07
C ILE A 78 19.33 10.32 2.89
N GLY A 79 19.70 9.03 2.90
CA GLY A 79 19.36 8.09 1.83
C GLY A 79 17.85 7.90 1.68
N GLN A 80 17.09 7.88 2.78
CA GLN A 80 15.64 7.77 2.75
C GLN A 80 15.00 8.98 2.06
N LEU A 81 15.37 10.20 2.44
CA LEU A 81 14.80 11.41 1.86
C LEU A 81 15.14 11.54 0.36
N PHE A 82 16.38 11.22 -0.02
CA PHE A 82 16.78 11.15 -1.43
C PHE A 82 15.96 10.11 -2.19
N SER A 83 15.83 8.90 -1.65
CA SER A 83 15.15 7.80 -2.33
C SER A 83 13.65 8.04 -2.44
N VAL A 84 13.01 8.68 -1.46
CA VAL A 84 11.61 9.11 -1.55
C VAL A 84 11.43 10.11 -2.69
N THR A 85 12.37 11.03 -2.85
CA THR A 85 12.36 12.02 -3.91
C THR A 85 12.47 11.36 -5.29
N GLU A 86 13.42 10.45 -5.45
CA GLU A 86 13.63 9.72 -6.71
C GLU A 86 12.47 8.78 -7.05
N ALA A 87 11.96 8.03 -6.07
CA ALA A 87 10.78 7.20 -6.25
C ALA A 87 9.57 8.05 -6.66
N SER A 88 9.38 9.22 -6.06
CA SER A 88 8.28 10.13 -6.44
C SER A 88 8.39 10.55 -7.92
N ARG A 89 9.60 10.80 -8.43
CA ARG A 89 9.84 11.12 -9.86
C ARG A 89 9.50 9.95 -10.77
N GLN A 90 9.89 8.74 -10.40
CA GLN A 90 9.62 7.53 -11.19
C GLN A 90 8.13 7.17 -11.27
N GLU A 91 7.37 7.53 -10.23
CA GLU A 91 5.95 7.21 -10.12
C GLU A 91 5.01 8.31 -10.66
N THR A 92 5.55 9.43 -11.15
CA THR A 92 4.76 10.61 -11.57
C THR A 92 4.81 10.85 -13.07
N GLY A 93 3.64 11.03 -13.69
CA GLY A 93 3.49 11.28 -15.12
C GLY A 93 2.04 11.12 -15.58
N GLY A 94 1.64 11.82 -16.65
CA GLY A 94 0.36 11.57 -17.34
C GLY A 94 -0.90 11.72 -16.47
N GLY A 95 -0.89 12.68 -15.55
CA GLY A 95 -2.01 12.94 -14.63
C GLY A 95 -2.07 12.04 -13.40
N GLU A 96 -1.07 11.19 -13.19
CA GLU A 96 -0.93 10.29 -12.03
C GLU A 96 0.38 10.55 -11.28
N GLY A 97 0.45 10.04 -10.04
CA GLY A 97 1.65 10.13 -9.19
C GLY A 97 1.52 11.11 -8.04
N VAL A 98 2.64 11.73 -7.66
CA VAL A 98 2.79 12.44 -6.39
C VAL A 98 2.64 13.94 -6.59
N GLN A 99 1.78 14.57 -5.78
CA GLN A 99 1.69 16.02 -5.63
C GLN A 99 2.12 16.39 -4.20
N VAL A 100 3.10 17.27 -4.04
CA VAL A 100 3.53 17.76 -2.73
C VAL A 100 2.78 19.04 -2.40
N VAL A 101 1.93 19.00 -1.37
CA VAL A 101 1.08 20.11 -0.94
C VAL A 101 1.79 20.98 0.10
N ARG A 102 2.44 20.34 1.07
CA ARG A 102 3.25 21.01 2.10
C ARG A 102 4.51 20.23 2.38
N ASN A 103 5.59 20.95 2.65
CA ASN A 103 6.85 20.43 3.18
C ASN A 103 7.44 21.52 4.07
N GLU A 104 7.23 21.43 5.38
CA GLU A 104 7.58 22.48 6.33
C GLU A 104 8.06 21.89 7.67
N PRO A 105 8.94 22.58 8.41
CA PRO A 105 9.27 22.16 9.77
C PRO A 105 8.03 22.26 10.68
N PHE A 106 7.96 21.40 11.70
CA PHE A 106 6.94 21.49 12.76
C PHE A 106 7.59 21.50 14.14
N GLU A 107 6.88 22.11 15.10
CA GLU A 107 7.22 22.13 16.53
C GLU A 107 5.94 21.97 17.37
N GLY A 108 6.08 21.46 18.59
CA GLY A 108 4.99 21.33 19.57
C GLY A 108 4.07 20.10 19.39
N GLU A 109 4.16 19.38 18.27
CA GLU A 109 3.38 18.16 18.05
C GLU A 109 3.95 17.00 18.86
N SER A 110 3.20 16.51 19.86
CA SER A 110 3.63 15.41 20.73
C SER A 110 3.56 14.06 20.01
N LEU A 111 4.72 13.53 19.63
CA LEU A 111 4.86 12.23 18.97
C LEU A 111 5.50 11.21 19.91
N PHE A 112 5.08 9.95 19.74
CA PHE A 112 5.58 8.81 20.50
C PHE A 112 5.60 9.05 22.02
N ASN A 113 4.43 9.38 22.59
CA ASN A 113 4.24 9.71 24.01
C ASN A 113 5.07 10.93 24.47
N GLY A 114 5.17 11.96 23.62
CA GLY A 114 5.89 13.20 23.94
C GLY A 114 7.41 13.11 23.87
N ARG A 115 7.96 11.99 23.39
CA ARG A 115 9.41 11.82 23.23
C ARG A 115 9.98 12.63 22.08
N PHE A 116 9.17 12.94 21.08
CA PHE A 116 9.55 13.77 19.95
C PHE A 116 8.52 14.88 19.76
N THR A 117 8.99 16.12 19.61
CA THR A 117 8.12 17.30 19.56
C THR A 117 8.39 18.22 18.39
N SER A 118 9.41 17.93 17.59
CA SER A 118 9.76 18.70 16.40
C SER A 118 10.30 17.81 15.30
N GLY A 119 10.29 18.32 14.07
CA GLY A 119 10.75 17.59 12.90
C GLY A 119 10.28 18.24 11.60
N GLN A 120 10.12 17.44 10.56
CA GLN A 120 9.57 17.86 9.28
C GLN A 120 8.18 17.27 9.04
N PHE A 121 7.24 18.12 8.66
CA PHE A 121 5.92 17.72 8.24
C PHE A 121 5.83 17.77 6.71
N THR A 122 5.25 16.72 6.12
CA THR A 122 4.92 16.73 4.69
C THR A 122 3.47 16.31 4.48
N HIS A 123 2.78 17.00 3.60
CA HIS A 123 1.47 16.60 3.08
C HIS A 123 1.59 16.36 1.58
N LYS A 124 1.32 15.13 1.15
CA LYS A 124 1.33 14.71 -0.26
C LYS A 124 -0.04 14.16 -0.66
N ILE A 125 -0.37 14.30 -1.94
CA ILE A 125 -1.56 13.68 -2.55
C ILE A 125 -1.07 12.74 -3.64
N TYR A 126 -1.41 11.46 -3.49
CA TYR A 126 -1.18 10.43 -4.50
C TYR A 126 -2.39 10.31 -5.41
N HIS A 127 -2.18 10.48 -6.71
CA HIS A 127 -3.18 10.31 -7.77
C HIS A 127 -3.01 8.91 -8.37
N LEU A 128 -3.82 7.95 -7.94
CA LEU A 128 -3.54 6.51 -8.12
C LEU A 128 -4.36 5.81 -9.23
N LYS A 129 -4.85 6.54 -10.24
CA LYS A 129 -5.85 6.04 -11.20
C LYS A 129 -5.56 4.65 -11.74
N SER A 130 -4.54 4.46 -12.58
CA SER A 130 -4.15 3.15 -13.12
C SER A 130 -3.31 2.33 -12.15
N LYS A 131 -2.81 2.94 -11.06
CA LYS A 131 -2.00 2.29 -10.02
C LYS A 131 -2.79 1.45 -9.01
N VAL A 132 -4.11 1.64 -8.92
CA VAL A 132 -5.01 0.82 -8.08
C VAL A 132 -5.42 -0.47 -8.82
N PRO A 133 -5.53 -1.65 -8.16
CA PRO A 133 -6.02 -2.90 -8.78
C PRO A 133 -7.34 -2.76 -9.53
N ALA A 134 -7.55 -3.53 -10.62
CA ALA A 134 -8.76 -3.42 -11.43
C ALA A 134 -10.06 -3.62 -10.64
N PHE A 135 -10.09 -4.56 -9.70
CA PHE A 135 -11.28 -4.82 -8.88
C PHE A 135 -11.66 -3.61 -8.01
N LEU A 136 -10.68 -2.89 -7.45
CA LEU A 136 -10.91 -1.66 -6.68
C LEU A 136 -11.33 -0.52 -7.62
N ARG A 137 -10.71 -0.39 -8.80
CA ARG A 137 -11.10 0.63 -9.78
C ARG A 137 -12.53 0.45 -10.28
N ALA A 138 -13.01 -0.79 -10.41
CA ALA A 138 -14.35 -1.10 -10.90
C ALA A 138 -15.47 -0.68 -9.94
N ILE A 139 -15.18 -0.60 -8.65
CA ILE A 139 -16.14 -0.29 -7.59
C ILE A 139 -15.98 1.13 -7.00
N MET A 140 -14.84 1.78 -7.27
CA MET A 140 -14.52 3.11 -6.76
C MET A 140 -15.00 4.20 -7.74
N PRO A 141 -15.71 5.25 -7.27
CA PRO A 141 -16.01 6.41 -8.10
C PRO A 141 -14.73 7.05 -8.67
N ARG A 142 -14.80 7.66 -9.86
CA ARG A 142 -13.61 8.26 -10.50
C ARG A 142 -12.89 9.31 -9.64
N GLY A 143 -13.61 9.97 -8.73
CA GLY A 143 -13.06 10.97 -7.80
C GLY A 143 -12.42 10.41 -6.53
N SER A 144 -12.54 9.11 -6.25
CA SER A 144 -12.03 8.51 -5.00
C SER A 144 -10.61 7.95 -5.11
N MET A 145 -9.93 8.15 -6.25
CA MET A 145 -8.59 7.60 -6.55
C MET A 145 -7.43 8.47 -6.02
N THR A 146 -7.72 9.35 -5.07
CA THR A 146 -6.72 10.19 -4.38
C THR A 146 -6.44 9.65 -2.98
N VAL A 147 -5.18 9.59 -2.59
CA VAL A 147 -4.78 9.25 -1.22
C VAL A 147 -3.96 10.40 -0.66
N HIS A 148 -4.40 10.94 0.48
CA HIS A 148 -3.69 11.98 1.19
C HIS A 148 -2.71 11.33 2.17
N GLU A 149 -1.42 11.61 2.02
CA GLU A 149 -0.37 11.22 2.95
C GLU A 149 0.04 12.42 3.79
N GLN A 150 -0.10 12.31 5.10
CA GLN A 150 0.48 13.24 6.07
C GLN A 150 1.58 12.51 6.83
N SER A 151 2.80 13.05 6.78
CA SER A 151 3.97 12.44 7.40
C SER A 151 4.64 13.42 8.36
N TRP A 152 4.84 13.00 9.60
CA TRP A 152 5.62 13.66 10.62
C TRP A 152 6.94 12.91 10.81
N ASN A 153 8.01 13.47 10.27
CA ASN A 153 9.36 12.94 10.36
C ASN A 153 10.10 13.64 11.52
N ALA A 154 10.08 13.01 12.69
CA ALA A 154 10.84 13.40 13.88
C ALA A 154 12.00 12.42 14.11
N PHE A 155 12.82 12.26 13.08
CA PHE A 155 13.86 11.23 13.01
C PHE A 155 14.66 11.13 14.32
N PRO A 156 14.87 9.91 14.87
CA PRO A 156 14.69 8.59 14.26
C PRO A 156 13.27 8.01 14.29
N TYR A 157 12.27 8.74 14.79
CA TYR A 157 10.88 8.32 14.74
C TYR A 157 10.12 9.00 13.59
N CYS A 158 9.31 8.24 12.87
CA CYS A 158 8.43 8.78 11.83
C CYS A 158 7.02 8.24 12.01
N LYS A 159 6.02 9.11 11.84
CA LYS A 159 4.60 8.76 11.77
C LYS A 159 4.06 9.20 10.41
N THR A 160 3.41 8.31 9.69
CA THR A 160 2.74 8.60 8.42
C THR A 160 1.30 8.12 8.50
N GLU A 161 0.36 8.93 8.02
CA GLU A 161 -1.05 8.61 7.93
C GLU A 161 -1.53 8.80 6.49
N LEU A 162 -2.09 7.74 5.91
CA LEU A 162 -2.72 7.75 4.60
C LEU A 162 -4.24 7.71 4.77
N THR A 163 -4.92 8.69 4.20
CA THR A 163 -6.38 8.85 4.27
C THR A 163 -6.98 9.10 2.88
N ASN A 164 -8.29 8.95 2.76
CA ASN A 164 -9.04 9.22 1.53
C ASN A 164 -10.23 10.11 1.87
N PRO A 165 -9.99 11.40 2.15
CA PRO A 165 -10.98 12.30 2.74
C PRO A 165 -12.19 12.54 1.84
N ASP A 166 -12.00 12.48 0.51
CA ASP A 166 -13.04 12.81 -0.46
C ASP A 166 -14.09 11.71 -0.61
N TYR A 167 -13.80 10.47 -0.19
CA TYR A 167 -14.71 9.34 -0.39
C TYR A 167 -14.85 8.46 0.86
N MET A 168 -13.80 7.78 1.31
CA MET A 168 -13.88 6.90 2.48
C MET A 168 -13.93 7.67 3.81
N LYS A 169 -13.46 8.92 3.87
CA LYS A 169 -13.42 9.73 5.09
C LYS A 169 -12.79 8.92 6.25
N ASP A 170 -13.52 8.79 7.37
CA ASP A 170 -13.07 8.06 8.56
C ASP A 170 -13.06 6.53 8.39
N ASP A 171 -13.61 6.00 7.29
CA ASP A 171 -13.66 4.57 7.01
C ASP A 171 -12.37 4.03 6.37
N PHE A 172 -11.39 4.89 6.07
CA PHE A 172 -10.05 4.50 5.62
C PHE A 172 -8.93 5.26 6.32
N LEU A 173 -8.02 4.52 6.95
CA LEU A 173 -6.75 5.02 7.47
C LEU A 173 -5.70 3.94 7.33
N ILE A 174 -4.53 4.29 6.80
CA ILE A 174 -3.31 3.50 7.01
C ILE A 174 -2.34 4.35 7.82
N ARG A 175 -2.01 3.92 9.03
CA ARG A 175 -0.98 4.53 9.86
C ARG A 175 0.29 3.69 9.79
N ILE A 176 1.41 4.33 9.51
CA ILE A 176 2.74 3.72 9.51
C ILE A 176 3.56 4.46 10.56
N GLU A 177 4.01 3.74 11.58
CA GLU A 177 4.95 4.23 12.57
C GLU A 177 6.29 3.53 12.36
N THR A 178 7.38 4.29 12.37
CA THR A 178 8.73 3.77 12.18
C THR A 178 9.66 4.25 13.27
N MET A 179 10.48 3.35 13.81
CA MET A 179 11.62 3.67 14.65
C MET A 179 12.90 3.13 14.00
N HIS A 180 13.94 3.96 13.90
CA HIS A 180 15.24 3.56 13.37
C HIS A 180 16.22 3.38 14.53
N LEU A 181 16.83 2.19 14.65
CA LEU A 181 17.75 1.85 15.74
C LEU A 181 19.07 1.27 15.19
N SER A 182 20.16 1.48 15.91
CA SER A 182 21.50 0.95 15.56
C SER A 182 21.64 -0.50 16.03
N ASP A 183 20.78 -1.39 15.55
CA ASP A 183 20.84 -2.82 15.83
C ASP A 183 20.50 -3.65 14.57
N ARG A 184 20.53 -4.98 14.72
CA ARG A 184 20.24 -5.95 13.64
C ARG A 184 18.79 -6.42 13.64
N GLY A 185 17.85 -5.59 14.08
CA GLY A 185 16.46 -6.01 14.21
C GLY A 185 16.21 -6.89 15.43
N THR A 186 16.98 -6.72 16.51
CA THR A 186 16.92 -7.55 17.73
C THR A 186 16.02 -6.95 18.81
N THR A 187 15.85 -5.62 18.86
CA THR A 187 14.91 -4.95 19.78
C THR A 187 13.50 -5.54 19.67
N LYS A 188 12.91 -5.93 20.82
CA LYS A 188 11.62 -6.62 20.84
C LYS A 188 10.44 -5.68 20.64
N ASN A 189 10.40 -4.51 21.28
CA ASN A 189 9.24 -3.60 21.23
C ASN A 189 9.65 -2.14 20.97
N ALA A 190 10.30 -1.89 19.83
CA ALA A 190 10.84 -0.57 19.48
C ALA A 190 9.78 0.56 19.46
N LEU A 191 8.53 0.21 19.15
CA LEU A 191 7.40 1.13 19.01
C LEU A 191 6.39 1.05 20.17
N GLY A 192 6.76 0.43 21.30
CA GLY A 192 5.94 0.48 22.51
C GLY A 192 4.52 -0.08 22.35
N LEU A 193 4.34 -1.11 21.53
CA LEU A 193 3.04 -1.78 21.34
C LEU A 193 2.52 -2.32 22.67
N SER A 194 1.19 -2.33 22.83
CA SER A 194 0.53 -2.96 23.98
C SER A 194 0.84 -4.45 24.03
N ARG A 195 0.73 -5.06 25.21
CA ARG A 195 1.08 -6.46 25.43
C ARG A 195 0.32 -7.42 24.50
N ASP A 196 -0.97 -7.16 24.28
CA ASP A 196 -1.84 -8.02 23.47
C ASP A 196 -1.41 -7.99 22.01
N VAL A 197 -1.27 -6.78 21.45
CA VAL A 197 -0.76 -6.54 20.08
C VAL A 197 0.66 -7.11 19.91
N LEU A 198 1.51 -6.97 20.92
CA LEU A 198 2.89 -7.46 20.90
C LEU A 198 2.98 -8.99 20.83
N ASN A 199 2.06 -9.70 21.48
CA ASN A 199 2.02 -11.15 21.55
C ASN A 199 1.43 -11.77 20.28
N GLU A 200 0.45 -11.12 19.67
CA GLU A 200 -0.24 -11.61 18.47
C GLU A 200 0.52 -11.31 17.17
N ARG A 201 1.39 -10.30 17.17
CA ARG A 201 2.10 -9.90 15.96
C ARG A 201 2.96 -11.05 15.41
N LYS A 202 2.98 -11.16 14.09
CA LYS A 202 4.02 -11.88 13.36
C LYS A 202 5.03 -10.85 12.85
N VAL A 203 6.33 -11.11 12.93
CA VAL A 203 7.35 -10.17 12.43
C VAL A 203 7.75 -10.59 11.01
N VAL A 204 7.73 -9.66 10.05
CA VAL A 204 8.37 -9.87 8.73
C VAL A 204 9.78 -9.32 8.81
N ARG A 205 10.78 -10.11 8.39
CA ARG A 205 12.13 -9.61 8.15
C ARG A 205 12.29 -9.45 6.65
N ILE A 206 12.58 -8.25 6.20
CA ILE A 206 12.81 -7.97 4.78
C ILE A 206 14.31 -8.07 4.52
N ASP A 207 14.71 -9.04 3.70
CA ASP A 207 16.06 -9.11 3.16
C ASP A 207 16.11 -8.40 1.79
N ILE A 208 16.73 -7.22 1.76
CA ILE A 208 16.87 -6.44 0.53
C ILE A 208 17.76 -7.13 -0.51
N ALA A 209 18.62 -8.09 -0.14
CA ALA A 209 19.42 -8.83 -1.10
C ALA A 209 18.67 -10.04 -1.71
N ASN A 210 17.52 -10.43 -1.13
CA ASN A 210 16.77 -11.60 -1.57
C ASN A 210 15.74 -11.25 -2.67
N ASP A 211 16.05 -11.66 -3.90
CA ASP A 211 15.19 -11.43 -5.06
C ASP A 211 13.90 -12.27 -5.08
N ASN A 212 13.83 -13.35 -4.28
CA ASN A 212 12.80 -14.38 -4.42
C ASN A 212 11.69 -14.32 -3.36
N GLU A 213 11.73 -13.36 -2.43
CA GLU A 213 10.82 -13.35 -1.27
C GLU A 213 9.61 -12.42 -1.43
N HIS A 214 9.84 -11.14 -1.71
CA HIS A 214 8.79 -10.11 -1.68
C HIS A 214 8.59 -9.40 -3.03
N LEU A 215 9.53 -9.57 -3.97
CA LEU A 215 9.53 -8.84 -5.23
C LEU A 215 8.82 -9.63 -6.33
N SER A 216 8.27 -8.91 -7.29
CA SER A 216 7.88 -9.49 -8.58
C SER A 216 9.04 -9.41 -9.57
N ALA A 217 8.99 -10.20 -10.64
CA ALA A 217 10.02 -10.16 -11.70
C ALA A 217 10.23 -8.75 -12.28
N ALA A 218 9.19 -7.92 -12.35
CA ALA A 218 9.27 -6.56 -12.86
C ALA A 218 9.99 -5.58 -11.92
N ASP A 219 10.14 -5.91 -10.64
CA ASP A 219 10.85 -5.06 -9.67
C ASP A 219 12.36 -5.34 -9.61
N ILE A 220 12.81 -6.42 -10.24
CA ILE A 220 14.19 -6.90 -10.16
C ILE A 220 14.96 -6.38 -11.38
N LEU A 221 15.56 -5.20 -11.23
CA LEU A 221 16.42 -4.58 -12.24
C LEU A 221 17.89 -4.72 -11.84
N ASP A 222 18.77 -4.90 -12.84
CA ASP A 222 20.20 -5.12 -12.59
C ASP A 222 20.90 -3.90 -11.98
N ASN A 223 20.43 -2.68 -12.29
CA ASN A 223 20.93 -1.44 -11.72
C ASN A 223 20.41 -1.15 -10.29
N THR A 224 19.47 -1.95 -9.78
CA THR A 224 18.92 -1.82 -8.42
C THR A 224 18.97 -3.16 -7.68
N ARG A 225 20.01 -3.95 -7.95
CA ARG A 225 20.24 -5.26 -7.34
C ARG A 225 21.39 -5.20 -6.30
N PRO A 226 21.09 -5.26 -4.99
CA PRO A 226 22.13 -5.16 -3.95
C PRO A 226 23.16 -6.28 -3.95
N SER A 227 22.80 -7.47 -4.45
CA SER A 227 23.71 -8.63 -4.53
C SER A 227 24.78 -8.50 -5.61
N THR A 228 24.68 -7.50 -6.50
CA THR A 228 25.68 -7.20 -7.52
C THR A 228 26.19 -5.77 -7.44
N PHE A 229 25.51 -4.88 -6.72
CA PHE A 229 25.90 -3.49 -6.57
C PHE A 229 27.01 -3.30 -5.54
N ARG A 230 28.09 -2.62 -5.95
CA ARG A 230 29.20 -2.19 -5.09
C ARG A 230 29.37 -0.68 -5.22
N PRO A 231 28.94 0.13 -4.23
CA PRO A 231 29.20 1.56 -4.21
C PRO A 231 30.68 1.89 -4.31
N VAL A 232 31.02 2.89 -5.13
CA VAL A 232 32.39 3.33 -5.39
C VAL A 232 33.01 3.96 -4.15
N ASN A 233 32.22 4.74 -3.40
CA ASN A 233 32.75 5.65 -2.38
C ASN A 233 32.81 5.07 -0.97
N THR A 234 32.14 3.94 -0.71
CA THR A 234 32.01 3.40 0.66
C THR A 234 32.63 2.01 0.84
N GLY A 235 32.93 1.32 -0.27
CA GLY A 235 33.41 -0.07 -0.24
C GLY A 235 32.39 -1.09 0.29
N ARG A 236 31.16 -0.67 0.60
CA ARG A 236 30.08 -1.55 1.05
C ARG A 236 29.59 -2.41 -0.13
N GLY A 237 28.91 -3.51 0.17
CA GLY A 237 28.39 -4.41 -0.86
C GLY A 237 29.48 -5.16 -1.66
N PRO A 238 29.09 -6.02 -2.62
CA PRO A 238 27.73 -6.49 -2.82
C PRO A 238 27.18 -7.22 -1.58
N LEU A 239 25.86 -7.24 -1.44
CA LEU A 239 25.20 -7.91 -0.32
C LEU A 239 25.04 -9.40 -0.63
N GLU A 240 25.99 -10.18 -0.11
CA GLU A 240 26.04 -11.63 -0.29
C GLU A 240 25.29 -12.39 0.83
N GLN A 241 25.35 -13.72 0.82
CA GLN A 241 24.74 -14.53 1.87
C GLN A 241 25.20 -14.09 3.27
N GLN A 242 24.27 -14.05 4.23
CA GLN A 242 24.53 -13.64 5.61
C GLN A 242 25.00 -12.19 5.79
N TRP A 243 24.86 -11.31 4.78
CA TRP A 243 25.27 -9.91 4.89
C TRP A 243 24.65 -9.20 6.12
N GLN A 244 23.40 -9.52 6.49
CA GLN A 244 22.72 -8.92 7.64
C GLN A 244 23.42 -9.20 8.98
N THR A 245 24.17 -10.30 9.07
CA THR A 245 24.96 -10.67 10.26
C THR A 245 26.34 -9.99 10.23
N ASN A 246 26.91 -9.83 9.04
CA ASN A 246 28.32 -9.48 8.87
C ASN A 246 28.57 -8.01 8.51
N CYS A 247 27.53 -7.25 8.12
CA CYS A 247 27.70 -5.87 7.67
C CYS A 247 27.99 -4.91 8.83
N GLU A 248 28.91 -3.97 8.61
CA GLU A 248 29.12 -2.79 9.44
C GLU A 248 29.33 -1.58 8.51
N PRO A 249 28.76 -0.40 8.81
CA PRO A 249 27.82 -0.12 9.90
C PRO A 249 26.47 -0.82 9.70
N VAL A 250 25.65 -0.87 10.75
CA VAL A 250 24.31 -1.47 10.70
C VAL A 250 23.25 -0.66 11.45
N MET A 251 22.05 -0.65 10.88
CA MET A 251 20.82 -0.16 11.50
C MET A 251 19.64 -1.08 11.16
N CYS A 252 18.54 -0.97 11.90
CA CYS A 252 17.26 -1.59 11.57
C CYS A 252 16.09 -0.60 11.66
N ALA A 253 15.27 -0.57 10.62
CA ALA A 253 14.02 0.18 10.58
C ALA A 253 12.89 -0.74 11.06
N TYR A 254 12.30 -0.40 12.21
CA TYR A 254 11.17 -1.07 12.81
C TYR A 254 9.89 -0.39 12.40
N LYS A 255 9.07 -1.07 11.59
CA LYS A 255 7.81 -0.52 11.09
C LYS A 255 6.63 -1.22 11.73
N VAL A 256 5.63 -0.44 12.13
CA VAL A 256 4.29 -0.92 12.49
C VAL A 256 3.33 -0.27 11.52
N ILE A 257 2.49 -1.09 10.89
CA ILE A 257 1.48 -0.61 9.95
C ILE A 257 0.11 -1.01 10.49
N THR A 258 -0.73 -0.02 10.71
CA THR A 258 -2.10 -0.19 11.17
C THR A 258 -3.03 0.24 10.06
N VAL A 259 -3.98 -0.61 9.70
CA VAL A 259 -4.96 -0.35 8.65
C VAL A 259 -6.36 -0.41 9.23
N LYS A 260 -7.08 0.70 9.09
CA LYS A 260 -8.51 0.79 9.31
C LYS A 260 -9.16 0.84 7.93
N PHE A 261 -9.97 -0.15 7.61
CA PHE A 261 -10.71 -0.18 6.36
C PHE A 261 -12.12 -0.73 6.58
N LYS A 262 -13.11 0.13 6.47
CA LYS A 262 -14.52 -0.18 6.69
C LYS A 262 -15.27 -0.16 5.35
N TRP A 263 -15.26 -1.31 4.67
CA TRP A 263 -16.04 -1.55 3.46
C TRP A 263 -16.67 -2.94 3.50
N LEU A 264 -18.01 -3.00 3.51
CA LEU A 264 -18.76 -4.25 3.57
C LEU A 264 -18.40 -5.17 2.40
N GLY A 265 -17.93 -6.38 2.70
CA GLY A 265 -17.67 -7.44 1.71
C GLY A 265 -16.30 -7.42 1.02
N LEU A 266 -15.44 -6.43 1.32
CA LEU A 266 -14.10 -6.32 0.71
C LEU A 266 -12.95 -6.29 1.73
N GLN A 267 -13.26 -6.35 3.03
CA GLN A 267 -12.25 -6.20 4.08
C GLN A 267 -11.10 -7.21 3.94
N THR A 268 -11.40 -8.51 3.89
CA THR A 268 -10.37 -9.56 3.80
C THR A 268 -9.54 -9.48 2.51
N MET A 269 -10.17 -9.07 1.40
CA MET A 269 -9.49 -8.91 0.12
C MET A 269 -8.49 -7.75 0.16
N VAL A 270 -8.92 -6.59 0.67
CA VAL A 270 -8.07 -5.40 0.80
C VAL A 270 -6.97 -5.64 1.83
N GLU A 271 -7.28 -6.30 2.94
CA GLU A 271 -6.30 -6.73 3.93
C GLU A 271 -5.21 -7.61 3.29
N SER A 272 -5.62 -8.67 2.58
CA SER A 272 -4.68 -9.57 1.91
C SER A 272 -3.81 -8.84 0.88
N TYR A 273 -4.42 -7.93 0.12
CA TYR A 273 -3.70 -7.11 -0.85
C TYR A 273 -2.64 -6.22 -0.16
N ILE A 274 -3.04 -5.47 0.86
CA ILE A 274 -2.15 -4.59 1.63
C ILE A 274 -1.01 -5.40 2.28
N GLN A 275 -1.32 -6.55 2.90
CA GLN A 275 -0.32 -7.44 3.52
C GLN A 275 0.74 -7.92 2.52
N LYS A 276 0.39 -8.09 1.24
CA LYS A 276 1.33 -8.46 0.18
C LYS A 276 2.09 -7.25 -0.38
N GLN A 277 1.41 -6.13 -0.62
CA GLN A 277 2.01 -4.97 -1.28
C GLN A 277 3.00 -4.22 -0.39
N TYR A 278 2.77 -4.13 0.92
CA TYR A 278 3.68 -3.39 1.81
C TYR A 278 5.08 -4.00 1.89
N PRO A 279 5.25 -5.31 2.12
CA PRO A 279 6.58 -5.95 2.07
C PRO A 279 7.26 -5.78 0.71
N ARG A 280 6.52 -5.90 -0.41
CA ARG A 280 7.02 -5.66 -1.77
C ARG A 280 7.56 -4.24 -1.93
N LEU A 281 6.74 -3.24 -1.59
CA LEU A 281 7.08 -1.81 -1.66
C LEU A 281 8.31 -1.49 -0.79
N LEU A 282 8.30 -1.94 0.45
CA LEU A 282 9.40 -1.71 1.40
C LEU A 282 10.70 -2.38 0.95
N CYS A 283 10.62 -3.59 0.41
CA CYS A 283 11.79 -4.28 -0.15
C CYS A 283 12.35 -3.49 -1.34
N LYS A 284 11.53 -3.19 -2.36
CA LYS A 284 11.93 -2.42 -3.54
C LYS A 284 12.56 -1.07 -3.17
N PHE A 285 11.89 -0.31 -2.30
CA PHE A 285 12.37 1.01 -1.86
C PHE A 285 13.75 0.93 -1.19
N ASN A 286 13.95 0.01 -0.25
CA ASN A 286 15.23 -0.06 0.48
C ASN A 286 16.36 -0.67 -0.37
N ARG A 287 16.03 -1.51 -1.36
CA ARG A 287 16.98 -1.96 -2.39
C ARG A 287 17.49 -0.81 -3.25
N GLU A 288 16.56 -0.01 -3.76
CA GLU A 288 16.86 1.19 -4.54
C GLU A 288 17.69 2.18 -3.72
N LEU A 289 17.31 2.42 -2.46
CA LEU A 289 18.08 3.25 -1.53
C LEU A 289 19.54 2.79 -1.43
N PHE A 290 19.76 1.49 -1.21
CA PHE A 290 21.12 0.94 -1.17
C PHE A 290 21.85 1.09 -2.51
N CYS A 291 21.19 0.81 -3.63
CA CYS A 291 21.81 0.86 -4.96
C CYS A 291 22.00 2.30 -5.49
N TRP A 292 21.38 3.29 -4.86
CA TRP A 292 21.60 4.70 -5.15
C TRP A 292 22.63 5.35 -4.22
N MET A 293 23.34 4.56 -3.39
CA MET A 293 24.29 5.08 -2.41
C MET A 293 25.31 6.06 -2.99
N ASP A 294 25.86 5.80 -4.17
CA ASP A 294 26.83 6.71 -4.80
C ASP A 294 26.23 8.08 -5.17
N ARG A 295 24.90 8.21 -5.20
CA ARG A 295 24.18 9.44 -5.56
C ARG A 295 23.85 10.30 -4.35
N TRP A 296 23.74 9.71 -3.17
CA TRP A 296 23.29 10.41 -1.95
C TRP A 296 24.28 10.37 -0.80
N HIS A 297 25.23 9.43 -0.80
CA HIS A 297 26.24 9.33 0.26
C HIS A 297 27.11 10.59 0.26
N GLY A 298 27.32 11.17 1.44
CA GLY A 298 28.02 12.43 1.61
C GLY A 298 27.16 13.70 1.43
N LEU A 299 25.88 13.58 1.03
CA LEU A 299 24.97 14.72 1.04
C LEU A 299 24.62 15.14 2.46
N THR A 300 24.49 16.44 2.66
CA THR A 300 23.97 17.04 3.89
C THR A 300 22.44 17.13 3.87
N LEU A 301 21.81 17.23 5.04
CA LEU A 301 20.37 17.45 5.13
C LEU A 301 19.92 18.72 4.39
N ALA A 302 20.73 19.78 4.42
CA ALA A 302 20.45 21.01 3.69
C ALA A 302 20.44 20.79 2.16
N GLN A 303 21.40 20.04 1.62
CA GLN A 303 21.41 19.68 0.19
C GLN A 303 20.21 18.82 -0.19
N ILE A 304 19.79 17.90 0.68
CA ILE A 304 18.57 17.11 0.47
C ILE A 304 17.32 18.00 0.41
N ARG A 305 17.20 19.02 1.26
CA ARG A 305 16.07 19.97 1.20
C ARG A 305 16.02 20.71 -0.14
N LEU A 306 17.16 21.14 -0.67
CA LEU A 306 17.23 21.75 -2.00
C LEU A 306 16.74 20.78 -3.10
N ILE A 307 17.18 19.52 -3.02
CA ILE A 307 16.74 18.46 -3.94
C ILE A 307 15.22 18.21 -3.85
N GLU A 308 14.66 18.21 -2.64
CA GLU A 308 13.20 18.08 -2.43
C GLU A 308 12.43 19.26 -3.05
N GLU A 309 12.88 20.49 -2.85
CA GLU A 309 12.26 21.70 -3.40
C GLU A 309 12.30 21.77 -4.93
N GLU A 310 13.44 21.40 -5.53
CA GLU A 310 13.56 21.26 -6.99
C GLU A 310 12.63 20.16 -7.51
N THR A 311 12.56 19.03 -6.81
CA THR A 311 11.71 17.91 -7.21
C THR A 311 10.24 18.24 -7.11
N GLN A 312 9.81 18.92 -6.04
CA GLN A 312 8.42 19.35 -5.90
C GLN A 312 7.96 20.16 -7.11
N ARG A 313 8.79 21.10 -7.58
CA ARG A 313 8.51 21.89 -8.80
C ARG A 313 8.42 21.01 -10.05
N ALA A 314 9.36 20.08 -10.22
CA ALA A 314 9.38 19.17 -11.36
C ALA A 314 8.18 18.20 -11.37
N LEU A 315 7.77 17.67 -10.22
CA LEU A 315 6.64 16.74 -10.11
C LEU A 315 5.32 17.37 -10.56
N ASP A 316 5.09 18.64 -10.22
CA ASP A 316 3.89 19.35 -10.65
C ASP A 316 3.81 19.55 -12.16
N GLU A 317 4.96 19.73 -12.83
CA GLU A 317 5.05 19.79 -14.29
C GLU A 317 4.91 18.41 -14.94
N MET A 318 5.64 17.41 -14.42
CA MET A 318 5.58 16.02 -14.89
C MET A 318 4.17 15.44 -14.73
N ARG A 319 3.44 15.78 -13.67
CA ARG A 319 2.06 15.31 -13.49
C ARG A 319 1.11 15.89 -14.55
N LYS A 320 1.37 17.11 -15.04
CA LYS A 320 0.55 17.76 -16.08
C LYS A 320 0.90 17.30 -17.50
N THR A 321 2.05 16.65 -17.69
CA THR A 321 2.64 16.35 -19.00
C THR A 321 3.03 14.87 -19.12
N GLY A 322 3.33 14.39 -20.33
CA GLY A 322 3.81 13.01 -20.56
C GLY A 322 2.77 11.90 -20.30
N ASP A 323 3.26 10.67 -20.18
CA ASP A 323 2.48 9.43 -19.98
C ASP A 323 2.59 8.90 -18.53
N PRO A 324 1.63 8.11 -18.01
CA PRO A 324 1.74 7.42 -16.73
C PRO A 324 2.93 6.44 -16.67
N ARG A 325 3.64 6.37 -15.53
CA ARG A 325 4.87 5.59 -15.34
C ARG A 325 4.97 5.01 -13.92
N GLY A 326 5.93 4.11 -13.68
CA GLY A 326 6.22 3.53 -12.37
C GLY A 326 5.49 2.21 -12.09
N MET A 327 5.40 1.83 -10.81
CA MET A 327 4.79 0.58 -10.36
C MET A 327 3.29 0.54 -10.72
N THR A 328 2.86 -0.63 -11.22
CA THR A 328 1.46 -1.00 -11.40
C THR A 328 1.05 -2.02 -10.35
N ALA A 329 -0.23 -2.05 -9.99
CA ALA A 329 -0.76 -3.10 -9.13
C ALA A 329 -0.54 -4.48 -9.78
N SER A 330 0.12 -5.41 -9.07
CA SER A 330 0.24 -6.79 -9.51
C SER A 330 -1.08 -7.53 -9.29
N GLU A 331 -1.63 -8.16 -10.33
CA GLU A 331 -2.91 -8.89 -10.27
C GLU A 331 -2.77 -10.40 -10.01
N HIS A 332 -1.62 -10.85 -9.50
CA HIS A 332 -1.35 -12.28 -9.23
C HIS A 332 -0.93 -12.50 -7.78
#